data_AF-A0A9E1UUG9-F1
#
_entry.id   AF-A0A9E1UUG9-F1
#
_cell.length_a   1.000
_cell.length_b   1.000
_cell.length_c   1.000
_cell.angle_alpha   90.00
_cell.angle_beta   90.00
_cell.angle_gamma   90.00
#
_symmetry.space_group_name_H-M   'P 1'
#
loop_
_entity.id
_entity.type
_entity.pdbx_description
1 polymer ?
#
loop_
_entity_poly.entity_id
_entity_poly.type
_entity_poly.pdbx_seq_one_letter_code
_entity_poly.pdbx_strand_id
1 'polypeptide(L)'
;ADIAEHDGDIVVQEVEAPANAACSVWMLSPKTPRITFDHYQPSVATVHPRARVETKAVNPHFLSLVFPHKTGMPAPRIERQETAEHIQATLAWGAARDTVIVRTSAAPLAQFGVATDAKLLFVRQDQGGRIVRLLAADATHLTFAGKTHRADQPAIPISFIVGPDGTVTRSTRR
;
A
#
# COMPACT_ATOMS: atom_id res chain seq x y z
N ALA A 1 20.53 -16.29 -0.75
CA ALA A 1 20.42 -14.84 -0.96
C ALA A 1 20.68 -14.17 0.38
N ASP A 2 21.68 -13.31 0.44
CA ASP A 2 22.03 -12.59 1.67
C ASP A 2 20.89 -11.65 2.06
N ILE A 3 20.30 -11.90 3.22
CA ILE A 3 19.30 -11.02 3.82
C ILE A 3 20.09 -9.89 4.49
N ALA A 4 20.16 -8.73 3.83
CA ALA A 4 20.67 -7.54 4.50
C ALA A 4 19.66 -7.13 5.58
N GLU A 5 20.02 -7.35 6.85
CA GLU A 5 19.30 -6.80 7.99
C GLU A 5 19.40 -5.27 7.94
N HIS A 6 18.33 -4.62 7.51
CA HIS A 6 18.12 -3.21 7.78
C HIS A 6 17.29 -3.08 9.06
N ASP A 7 17.79 -2.26 9.99
CA ASP A 7 17.15 -1.95 11.27
C ASP A 7 15.63 -1.79 11.09
N GLY A 8 14.90 -2.76 11.66
CA GLY A 8 13.46 -2.77 11.92
C GLY A 8 12.54 -2.33 10.77
N ASP A 9 11.90 -3.29 10.10
CA ASP A 9 10.68 -3.17 9.25
C ASP A 9 10.87 -3.62 7.79
N ILE A 10 12.06 -4.07 7.37
CA ILE A 10 12.33 -4.37 5.97
C ILE A 10 12.98 -5.74 5.84
N VAL A 11 12.32 -6.68 5.13
CA VAL A 11 12.97 -7.91 4.70
C VAL A 11 12.89 -8.07 3.19
N VAL A 12 13.95 -7.68 2.50
CA VAL A 12 14.07 -7.87 1.06
C VAL A 12 14.28 -9.35 0.76
N GLN A 13 13.30 -9.99 0.11
CA GLN A 13 13.50 -11.29 -0.51
C GLN A 13 13.34 -11.15 -2.01
N GLU A 14 14.42 -11.38 -2.75
CA GLU A 14 14.36 -11.57 -4.19
C GLU A 14 13.72 -12.93 -4.50
N VAL A 15 12.50 -12.89 -5.04
CA VAL A 15 11.85 -14.09 -5.59
C VAL A 15 12.27 -14.21 -7.06
N GLU A 16 13.14 -15.16 -7.39
CA GLU A 16 13.48 -15.47 -8.78
C GLU A 16 12.26 -16.03 -9.51
N ALA A 17 11.60 -15.21 -10.33
CA ALA A 17 10.68 -15.69 -11.35
C ALA A 17 11.47 -16.18 -12.58
N PRO A 18 10.92 -17.10 -13.41
CA PRO A 18 11.58 -17.48 -14.65
C PRO A 18 11.77 -16.23 -15.52
N ALA A 19 13.03 -15.94 -15.84
CA ALA A 19 13.54 -14.75 -16.54
C ALA A 19 13.55 -13.43 -15.72
N ASN A 20 14.65 -13.18 -14.99
CA ASN A 20 15.15 -11.84 -14.60
C ASN A 20 14.16 -10.89 -13.88
N ALA A 21 13.13 -11.42 -13.23
CA ALA A 21 12.21 -10.65 -12.42
C ALA A 21 12.38 -11.08 -10.96
N ALA A 22 13.01 -10.20 -10.17
CA ALA A 22 12.96 -10.25 -8.72
C ALA A 22 11.87 -9.29 -8.23
N CYS A 23 11.27 -9.61 -7.09
CA CYS A 23 10.47 -8.65 -6.33
C CYS A 23 11.14 -8.39 -4.98
N SER A 24 10.76 -7.30 -4.33
CA SER A 24 11.08 -7.03 -2.94
C SER A 24 9.76 -6.97 -2.18
N VAL A 25 9.70 -7.66 -1.04
CA VAL A 25 8.54 -7.66 -0.14
C VAL A 25 8.90 -6.87 1.11
N TRP A 26 8.15 -5.84 1.46
CA TRP A 26 8.42 -5.00 2.64
C TRP A 26 7.22 -5.08 3.56
N MET A 27 7.44 -5.44 4.83
CA MET A 27 6.37 -5.59 5.81
C MET A 27 6.32 -4.36 6.71
N LEU A 28 5.36 -3.49 6.44
CA LEU A 28 5.22 -2.22 7.14
C LEU A 28 4.35 -2.29 8.38
N SER A 29 3.61 -3.37 8.63
CA SER A 29 2.85 -3.57 9.86
C SER A 29 2.63 -5.06 10.10
N PRO A 30 2.68 -5.56 11.35
CA PRO A 30 2.89 -4.85 12.63
C PRO A 30 4.30 -4.27 12.80
N LYS A 31 4.54 -3.38 13.79
CA LYS A 31 5.91 -2.94 14.15
C LYS A 31 6.75 -4.13 14.57
N THR A 32 8.02 -4.16 14.14
CA THR A 32 9.00 -5.21 14.48
C THR A 32 8.45 -6.63 14.37
N PRO A 33 7.91 -7.02 13.20
CA PRO A 33 7.44 -8.38 13.00
C PRO A 33 8.65 -9.32 13.01
N ARG A 34 8.48 -10.53 13.58
CA ARG A 34 9.45 -11.60 13.32
C ARG A 34 9.06 -12.27 12.03
N ILE A 35 9.88 -12.11 11.00
CA ILE A 35 9.63 -12.68 9.68
C ILE A 35 10.60 -13.85 9.47
N THR A 36 10.05 -14.99 9.10
CA THR A 36 10.83 -16.15 8.67
C THR A 36 10.44 -16.53 7.25
N PHE A 37 11.38 -17.08 6.50
CA PHE A 37 11.15 -17.54 5.14
C PHE A 37 11.28 -19.04 5.10
N ASP A 38 10.27 -19.68 4.55
CA ASP A 38 10.26 -21.10 4.32
C ASP A 38 9.61 -21.41 2.98
N HIS A 39 9.31 -22.69 2.79
CA HIS A 39 8.67 -23.19 1.61
C HIS A 39 7.31 -23.78 2.00
N TYR A 40 6.28 -23.47 1.21
CA TYR A 40 4.96 -24.06 1.36
C TYR A 40 4.64 -24.94 0.15
N GLN A 41 4.29 -26.19 0.43
CA GLN A 41 3.89 -27.17 -0.58
C GLN A 41 2.47 -27.66 -0.26
N PRO A 42 1.43 -27.05 -0.87
CA PRO A 42 0.05 -27.48 -0.66
C PRO A 42 -0.31 -28.81 -1.36
N SER A 43 0.50 -29.31 -2.31
CA SER A 43 0.35 -30.64 -2.94
C SER A 43 1.63 -31.09 -3.69
N VAL A 44 1.61 -32.30 -4.26
CA VAL A 44 2.74 -33.11 -4.76
C VAL A 44 3.64 -32.52 -5.87
N ALA A 45 3.42 -31.30 -6.36
CA ALA A 45 4.12 -30.83 -7.57
C ALA A 45 4.96 -29.55 -7.42
N THR A 46 4.52 -28.55 -6.66
CA THR A 46 5.22 -27.25 -6.67
C THR A 46 5.41 -26.71 -5.26
N VAL A 47 6.68 -26.41 -4.96
CA VAL A 47 7.10 -25.75 -3.73
C VAL A 47 7.09 -24.24 -3.96
N HIS A 48 6.36 -23.49 -3.16
CA HIS A 48 6.26 -22.04 -3.26
C HIS A 48 7.07 -21.36 -2.15
N PRO A 49 7.86 -20.31 -2.45
CA PRO A 49 8.46 -19.49 -1.40
C PRO A 49 7.35 -18.85 -0.56
N ARG A 50 7.52 -18.86 0.76
CA ARG A 50 6.56 -18.28 1.71
C ARG A 50 7.28 -17.44 2.74
N ALA A 51 6.75 -16.23 2.96
CA ALA A 51 7.06 -15.42 4.13
C ALA A 51 6.07 -15.75 5.25
N ARG A 52 6.57 -16.05 6.45
CA ARG A 52 5.78 -16.23 7.67
C ARG A 52 6.03 -15.06 8.60
N VAL A 53 4.95 -14.43 9.02
CA VAL A 53 5.00 -13.27 9.92
C VAL A 53 4.46 -13.70 11.28
N GLU A 54 5.33 -13.65 12.29
CA GLU A 54 4.98 -13.88 13.69
C GLU A 54 4.80 -12.54 14.39
N THR A 55 3.71 -12.41 15.14
CA THR A 55 3.38 -11.20 15.89
C THR A 55 2.61 -11.54 17.15
N LYS A 56 2.81 -10.75 18.21
CA LYS A 56 2.05 -10.82 19.47
C LYS A 56 0.83 -9.89 19.49
N ALA A 57 0.58 -9.15 18.40
CA ALA A 57 -0.54 -8.24 18.32
C ALA A 57 -1.88 -9.01 18.36
N VAL A 58 -2.82 -8.50 19.14
CA VAL A 58 -4.22 -8.98 19.13
C VAL A 58 -4.90 -8.39 17.90
N ASN A 59 -5.37 -9.24 16.98
CA ASN A 59 -5.90 -8.86 15.65
C ASN A 59 -4.88 -8.09 14.80
N PRO A 60 -3.80 -8.74 14.33
CA PRO A 60 -2.78 -8.06 13.56
C PRO A 60 -3.33 -7.59 12.22
N HIS A 61 -3.05 -6.33 11.90
CA HIS A 61 -3.23 -5.78 10.56
C HIS A 61 -1.89 -5.80 9.85
N PHE A 62 -1.87 -6.38 8.66
CA PHE A 62 -0.66 -6.45 7.84
C PHE A 62 -0.75 -5.42 6.72
N LEU A 63 0.28 -4.60 6.59
CA LEU A 63 0.50 -3.76 5.43
C LEU A 63 1.81 -4.21 4.80
N SER A 64 1.72 -4.90 3.67
CA SER A 64 2.89 -5.34 2.90
C SER A 64 2.95 -4.61 1.57
N LEU A 65 4.15 -4.18 1.19
CA LEU A 65 4.43 -3.66 -0.14
C LEU A 65 5.20 -4.72 -0.93
N VAL A 66 4.76 -4.96 -2.16
CA VAL A 66 5.49 -5.82 -3.10
C VAL A 66 5.78 -4.99 -4.34
N PHE A 67 7.04 -4.87 -4.70
CA PHE A 67 7.45 -4.10 -5.88
C PHE A 67 8.54 -4.85 -6.65
N PRO A 68 8.59 -4.66 -7.99
CA PRO A 68 9.64 -5.26 -8.79
C PRO A 68 11.01 -4.70 -8.38
N HIS A 69 12.03 -5.54 -8.35
CA HIS A 69 13.40 -5.18 -8.02
C HIS A 69 14.37 -5.77 -9.04
N LYS A 70 15.48 -5.06 -9.28
CA LYS A 70 16.63 -5.53 -10.04
C LYS A 70 17.88 -4.94 -9.40
N THR A 71 18.99 -5.67 -9.45
CA THR A 71 20.29 -5.16 -8.97
C THR A 71 20.59 -3.78 -9.58
N GLY A 72 20.94 -2.82 -8.73
CA GLY A 72 21.22 -1.43 -9.12
C GLY A 72 19.99 -0.52 -9.27
N MET A 73 18.78 -1.04 -9.12
CA MET A 73 17.57 -0.23 -9.09
C MET A 73 17.41 0.44 -7.71
N PRO A 74 17.14 1.76 -7.64
CA PRO A 74 16.93 2.42 -6.36
C PRO A 74 15.65 1.88 -5.69
N ALA A 75 15.77 1.51 -4.42
CA ALA A 75 14.62 1.18 -3.59
C ALA A 75 13.77 2.43 -3.33
N PRO A 76 12.44 2.29 -3.20
CA PRO A 76 11.58 3.39 -2.78
C PRO A 76 11.98 3.83 -1.36
N ARG A 77 12.03 5.14 -1.13
CA ARG A 77 12.14 5.67 0.24
C ARG A 77 10.76 5.58 0.89
N ILE A 78 10.68 4.92 2.04
CA ILE A 78 9.41 4.69 2.72
C ILE A 78 9.42 5.41 4.06
N GLU A 79 8.40 6.23 4.29
CA GLU A 79 8.12 6.90 5.54
C GLU A 79 6.84 6.33 6.12
N ARG A 80 6.92 5.81 7.35
CA ARG A 80 5.78 5.23 8.05
C ARG A 80 5.36 6.13 9.20
N GLN A 81 4.06 6.32 9.33
CA GLN A 81 3.43 6.95 10.48
C GLN A 81 2.33 6.02 10.97
N GLU A 82 2.27 5.79 12.28
CA GLU A 82 1.22 4.99 12.89
C GLU A 82 0.67 5.73 14.09
N THR A 83 -0.66 5.78 14.15
CA THR A 83 -1.43 6.35 15.25
C THR A 83 -2.42 5.30 15.76
N ALA A 84 -3.17 5.62 16.81
CA ALA A 84 -4.26 4.74 17.26
C ALA A 84 -5.36 4.56 16.20
N GLU A 85 -5.47 5.47 15.23
CA GLU A 85 -6.57 5.50 14.27
C GLU A 85 -6.20 4.92 12.91
N HIS A 86 -4.91 4.96 12.55
CA HIS A 86 -4.46 4.57 11.22
C HIS A 86 -2.98 4.22 11.16
N ILE A 87 -2.65 3.42 10.15
CA ILE A 87 -1.31 3.21 9.64
C ILE A 87 -1.20 3.94 8.30
N GLN A 88 -0.21 4.81 8.17
CA GLN A 88 0.12 5.51 6.94
C GLN A 88 1.52 5.10 6.48
N ALA A 89 1.64 4.81 5.20
CA ALA A 89 2.90 4.58 4.52
C ALA A 89 3.01 5.51 3.31
N THR A 90 4.08 6.28 3.27
CA THR A 90 4.40 7.18 2.16
C THR A 90 5.64 6.66 1.46
N LEU A 91 5.47 6.26 0.20
CA LEU A 91 6.52 5.77 -0.68
C LEU A 91 6.92 6.87 -1.64
N ALA A 92 8.18 7.27 -1.63
CA ALA A 92 8.77 8.12 -2.65
C ALA A 92 9.60 7.26 -3.61
N TRP A 93 9.22 7.23 -4.88
CA TRP A 93 9.94 6.48 -5.92
C TRP A 93 10.07 7.31 -7.20
N GLY A 94 11.29 7.81 -7.44
CA GLY A 94 11.56 8.72 -8.55
C GLY A 94 10.75 10.01 -8.41
N ALA A 95 9.93 10.30 -9.42
CA ALA A 95 9.10 11.50 -9.52
C ALA A 95 7.71 11.38 -8.86
N ALA A 96 7.35 10.18 -8.36
CA ALA A 96 6.04 9.92 -7.80
C ALA A 96 6.12 9.75 -6.28
N ARG A 97 5.06 10.18 -5.59
CA ARG A 97 4.83 9.90 -4.18
C ARG A 97 3.50 9.17 -4.02
N ASP A 98 3.55 7.95 -3.51
CA ASP A 98 2.38 7.14 -3.21
C ASP A 98 2.15 7.16 -1.70
N THR A 99 0.94 7.48 -1.26
CA THR A 99 0.55 7.40 0.15
C THR A 99 -0.58 6.38 0.29
N VAL A 100 -0.38 5.40 1.16
CA VAL A 100 -1.39 4.42 1.57
C VAL A 100 -1.76 4.70 3.03
N ILE A 101 -3.04 4.82 3.31
CA ILE A 101 -3.58 4.96 4.67
C ILE A 101 -4.57 3.82 4.90
N VAL A 102 -4.33 3.02 5.94
CA VAL A 102 -5.18 1.91 6.37
C VAL A 102 -5.72 2.22 7.76
N ARG A 103 -7.03 2.07 7.94
CA ARG A 103 -7.76 2.50 9.15
C ARG A 103 -8.66 1.39 9.64
N THR A 104 -8.83 1.32 10.96
CA THR A 104 -9.73 0.35 11.60
C THR A 104 -11.15 0.91 11.76
N SER A 105 -11.30 2.23 11.79
CA SER A 105 -12.58 2.93 11.91
C SER A 105 -12.96 3.69 10.64
N ALA A 106 -14.25 3.98 10.48
CA ALA A 106 -14.81 4.82 9.42
C ALA A 106 -15.00 6.28 9.90
N ALA A 107 -14.18 6.75 10.84
CA ALA A 107 -14.24 8.14 11.28
C ALA A 107 -13.86 9.08 10.11
N PRO A 108 -14.33 10.34 10.06
CA PRO A 108 -13.90 11.27 9.02
C PRO A 108 -12.38 11.47 9.00
N LEU A 109 -11.79 11.43 7.81
CA LEU A 109 -10.39 11.72 7.52
C LEU A 109 -10.35 12.88 6.52
N ALA A 110 -9.52 13.89 6.79
CA ALA A 110 -9.26 14.98 5.86
C ALA A 110 -7.76 15.13 5.64
N GLN A 111 -7.28 14.79 4.44
CA GLN A 111 -5.86 14.82 4.11
C GLN A 111 -5.65 15.03 2.61
N PHE A 112 -4.60 15.77 2.21
CA PHE A 112 -4.29 16.03 0.81
C PHE A 112 -5.44 16.69 0.00
N GLY A 113 -6.32 17.45 0.67
CA GLY A 113 -7.52 18.01 0.04
C GLY A 113 -8.61 16.97 -0.28
N VAL A 114 -8.50 15.77 0.29
CA VAL A 114 -9.48 14.69 0.24
C VAL A 114 -10.16 14.58 1.61
N ALA A 115 -11.49 14.54 1.64
CA ALA A 115 -12.26 14.23 2.84
C ALA A 115 -13.04 12.93 2.66
N THR A 116 -12.90 11.95 3.56
CA THR A 116 -13.49 10.61 3.39
C THR A 116 -13.61 9.84 4.71
N ASP A 117 -14.46 8.82 4.75
CA ASP A 117 -14.52 7.79 5.79
C ASP A 117 -13.88 6.46 5.38
N ALA A 118 -13.17 6.43 4.25
CA ALA A 118 -12.54 5.22 3.73
C ALA A 118 -11.68 4.52 4.78
N LYS A 119 -11.77 3.19 4.82
CA LYS A 119 -10.84 2.35 5.61
C LYS A 119 -9.50 2.13 4.90
N LEU A 120 -9.49 2.27 3.58
CA LEU A 120 -8.26 2.32 2.79
C LEU A 120 -8.31 3.54 1.87
N LEU A 121 -7.29 4.38 1.96
CA LEU A 121 -7.04 5.48 1.04
C LEU A 121 -5.69 5.29 0.38
N PHE A 122 -5.67 5.31 -0.94
CA PHE A 122 -4.45 5.39 -1.73
C PHE A 122 -4.45 6.68 -2.54
N VAL A 123 -3.36 7.43 -2.44
CA VAL A 123 -3.15 8.69 -3.16
C VAL A 123 -1.81 8.61 -3.88
N ARG A 124 -1.82 8.83 -5.20
CA ARG A 124 -0.59 9.09 -5.96
C ARG A 124 -0.48 10.57 -6.27
N GLN A 125 0.66 11.16 -5.92
CA GLN A 125 1.03 12.52 -6.24
C GLN A 125 2.20 12.57 -7.24
N ASP A 126 2.21 13.58 -8.10
CA ASP A 126 3.38 13.93 -8.93
C ASP A 126 4.42 14.76 -8.15
N GLN A 127 5.51 15.16 -8.80
CA GLN A 127 6.57 15.96 -8.16
C GLN A 127 6.08 17.31 -7.62
N GLY A 128 5.00 17.86 -8.18
CA GLY A 128 4.39 19.10 -7.70
C GLY A 128 3.44 18.89 -6.51
N GLY A 129 3.30 17.66 -6.02
CA GLY A 129 2.36 17.31 -4.96
C GLY A 129 0.91 17.24 -5.42
N ARG A 130 0.63 17.35 -6.73
CA ARG A 130 -0.73 17.24 -7.25
C ARG A 130 -1.16 15.77 -7.28
N ILE A 131 -2.36 15.49 -6.80
CA ILE A 131 -2.98 14.17 -6.88
C ILE A 131 -3.25 13.82 -8.35
N VAL A 132 -2.67 12.72 -8.82
CA VAL A 132 -2.88 12.17 -10.17
C VAL A 132 -3.72 10.89 -10.16
N ARG A 133 -3.72 10.15 -9.05
CA ARG A 133 -4.63 9.01 -8.82
C ARG A 133 -5.09 8.98 -7.38
N LEU A 134 -6.34 8.55 -7.20
CA LEU A 134 -6.99 8.43 -5.90
C LEU A 134 -7.82 7.15 -5.89
N LEU A 135 -7.75 6.40 -4.80
CA LEU A 135 -8.58 5.23 -4.54
C LEU A 135 -9.00 5.26 -3.07
N ALA A 136 -10.30 5.22 -2.83
CA ALA A 136 -10.90 5.04 -1.51
C ALA A 136 -11.69 3.73 -1.52
N ALA A 137 -11.38 2.82 -0.60
CA ALA A 137 -12.14 1.59 -0.40
C ALA A 137 -12.85 1.60 0.95
N ASP A 138 -13.99 0.91 1.00
CA ASP A 138 -14.91 0.86 2.14
C ASP A 138 -15.35 2.24 2.63
N ALA A 139 -15.55 3.18 1.70
CA ALA A 139 -16.02 4.52 1.97
C ALA A 139 -17.53 4.61 1.71
N THR A 140 -18.25 5.35 2.56
CA THR A 140 -19.62 5.82 2.24
C THR A 140 -19.61 7.23 1.70
N HIS A 141 -18.54 8.00 1.95
CA HIS A 141 -18.35 9.32 1.38
C HIS A 141 -16.90 9.61 0.98
N LEU A 142 -16.76 10.36 -0.11
CA LEU A 142 -15.49 10.88 -0.58
C LEU A 142 -15.69 12.24 -1.25
N THR A 143 -15.10 13.28 -0.68
CA THR A 143 -15.04 14.62 -1.26
C THR A 143 -13.63 14.90 -1.75
N PHE A 144 -13.50 15.22 -3.03
CA PHE A 144 -12.23 15.58 -3.66
C PHE A 144 -12.48 16.59 -4.78
N ALA A 145 -11.60 17.60 -4.90
CA ALA A 145 -11.68 18.65 -5.91
C ALA A 145 -13.09 19.33 -5.97
N GLY A 146 -13.68 19.60 -4.79
CA GLY A 146 -14.98 20.23 -4.66
C GLY A 146 -16.19 19.36 -5.02
N LYS A 147 -15.98 18.08 -5.39
CA LYS A 147 -17.05 17.13 -5.69
C LYS A 147 -17.18 16.10 -4.59
N THR A 148 -18.41 15.81 -4.18
CA THR A 148 -18.71 14.79 -3.18
C THR A 148 -19.35 13.58 -3.84
N HIS A 149 -18.82 12.41 -3.54
CA HIS A 149 -19.31 11.12 -3.97
C HIS A 149 -19.82 10.37 -2.74
N ARG A 150 -21.02 9.83 -2.83
CA ARG A 150 -21.64 9.01 -1.78
C ARG A 150 -21.89 7.61 -2.31
N ALA A 151 -21.75 6.62 -1.44
CA ALA A 151 -22.11 5.24 -1.71
C ALA A 151 -23.07 4.77 -0.62
N ASP A 152 -24.18 4.14 -1.02
CA ASP A 152 -25.20 3.63 -0.10
C ASP A 152 -24.68 2.42 0.71
N GLN A 153 -23.67 1.72 0.18
CA GLN A 153 -22.97 0.62 0.87
C GLN A 153 -21.45 0.66 0.60
N PRO A 154 -20.61 0.43 1.63
CA PRO A 154 -19.16 0.35 1.49
C PRO A 154 -18.78 -1.01 0.88
N ALA A 155 -18.97 -1.17 -0.43
CA ALA A 155 -18.61 -2.41 -1.12
C ALA A 155 -17.83 -2.16 -2.42
N ILE A 156 -18.02 -1.01 -3.06
CA ILE A 156 -17.36 -0.69 -4.33
C ILE A 156 -16.33 0.41 -4.09
N PRO A 157 -15.04 0.13 -4.33
CA PRO A 157 -14.01 1.16 -4.24
C PRO A 157 -14.32 2.33 -5.18
N ILE A 158 -14.18 3.54 -4.65
CA ILE A 158 -14.31 4.78 -5.42
C ILE A 158 -12.91 5.17 -5.89
N SER A 159 -12.68 5.18 -7.20
CA SER A 159 -11.38 5.53 -7.78
C SER A 159 -11.48 6.67 -8.78
N PHE A 160 -10.43 7.49 -8.83
CA PHE A 160 -10.31 8.62 -9.75
C PHE A 160 -8.94 8.65 -10.41
N ILE A 161 -8.95 9.13 -11.65
CA ILE A 161 -7.76 9.54 -12.40
C ILE A 161 -7.89 11.04 -12.61
N VAL A 162 -6.82 11.77 -12.30
CA VAL A 162 -6.75 13.22 -12.54
C VAL A 162 -5.87 13.45 -13.76
N GLY A 163 -6.45 14.07 -14.79
CA GLY A 163 -5.78 14.46 -16.01
C GLY A 163 -4.73 15.56 -15.77
N PRO A 164 -3.80 15.76 -16.71
CA PRO A 164 -2.77 16.80 -16.62
C PRO A 164 -3.36 18.22 -16.58
N ASP A 165 -4.59 18.41 -17.05
CA ASP A 165 -5.39 19.64 -17.02
C ASP A 165 -6.18 19.82 -15.71
N GLY A 166 -6.10 18.87 -14.77
CA GLY A 166 -6.88 18.86 -13.54
C GLY A 166 -8.28 18.24 -13.70
N THR A 167 -8.63 17.72 -14.87
CA THR A 167 -9.92 17.04 -15.08
C THR A 167 -9.97 15.76 -14.25
N VAL A 168 -11.00 15.64 -13.40
CA VAL A 168 -11.19 14.48 -12.52
C VAL A 168 -12.19 13.51 -13.14
N THR A 169 -11.73 12.30 -13.46
CA THR A 169 -12.55 11.24 -14.06
C THR A 169 -12.70 10.08 -13.08
N ARG A 170 -13.94 9.70 -12.77
CA ARG A 170 -14.22 8.49 -11.98
C ARG A 170 -13.87 7.27 -12.81
N SER A 171 -13.00 6.40 -12.29
CA SER A 171 -12.70 5.11 -12.91
C SER A 171 -13.75 4.10 -12.47
N THR A 172 -14.51 3.58 -13.44
CA THR A 172 -15.63 2.66 -13.24
C THR A 172 -15.29 1.21 -13.63
N ARG A 173 -14.01 0.85 -13.74
CA ARG A 173 -13.64 -0.54 -14.07
C ARG A 173 -14.16 -1.50 -13.00
N ARG A 174 -15.15 -2.31 -13.40
CA ARG A 174 -15.59 -3.53 -12.72
C ARG A 174 -14.52 -4.61 -12.88
#